data_AF-A0A839RTB8-F1
#
_entry.id   AF-A0A839RTB8-F1
#
_cell.length_a   1.000
_cell.length_b   1.000
_cell.length_c   1.000
_cell.angle_alpha   90.00
_cell.angle_beta   90.00
_cell.angle_gamma   90.00
#
_symmetry.space_group_name_H-M   'P 1'
#
loop_
_entity.id
_entity.type
_entity.pdbx_description
1 polymer ?
#
loop_
_entity_poly.entity_id
_entity_poly.type
_entity_poly.pdbx_seq_one_letter_code
_entity_poly.pdbx_strand_id
1 'polypeptide(L)' 'MTTAHSSSAHERSQRAHRYAAARHSTELEGGYIAADKQQPFDDYVEGRIDENELVRRVRQTCGLPAEK' A
#
# COMPACT_ATOMS: atom_id res chain seq x y z
N MET A 1 16.73 -9.03 -11.24
CA MET A 1 16.61 -9.87 -10.03
C MET A 1 15.69 -9.13 -9.07
N THR A 2 14.41 -9.52 -8.99
CA THR A 2 13.47 -8.91 -8.05
C THR A 2 13.56 -9.73 -6.77
N THR A 3 14.40 -9.29 -5.82
CA THR A 3 14.52 -9.93 -4.51
C THR A 3 13.22 -9.74 -3.75
N ALA A 4 12.43 -10.81 -3.66
CA ALA A 4 11.36 -10.91 -2.68
C ALA A 4 11.99 -10.86 -1.28
N HIS A 5 12.03 -9.66 -0.68
CA HIS A 5 12.39 -9.51 0.72
C HIS A 5 11.24 -10.04 1.56
N SER A 6 11.40 -11.25 2.09
CA SER A 6 10.55 -11.73 3.18
C SER A 6 10.70 -10.73 4.33
N SER A 7 9.68 -9.87 4.51
CA SER A 7 9.72 -8.78 5.47
C SER A 7 9.73 -9.35 6.89
N SER A 8 10.61 -8.82 7.74
CA SER A 8 10.64 -9.24 9.15
C SER A 8 9.29 -8.93 9.82
N ALA A 9 8.92 -9.66 10.88
CA ALA A 9 7.68 -9.39 11.62
C ALA A 9 7.59 -7.93 12.10
N HIS A 10 8.73 -7.35 12.49
CA HIS A 10 8.83 -5.94 12.87
C HIS A 10 8.55 -4.98 11.70
N GLU A 11 9.05 -5.27 10.50
CA GLU A 11 8.74 -4.47 9.31
C GLU A 11 7.28 -4.57 8.90
N ARG A 12 6.67 -5.77 8.96
CA ARG A 12 5.23 -5.93 8.70
C ARG A 12 4.40 -5.12 9.66
N SER A 13 4.72 -5.15 10.96
CA SER A 13 4.04 -4.32 11.97
C SER A 13 4.18 -2.84 11.70
N GLN A 14 5.37 -2.37 11.31
CA GLN A 14 5.57 -0.96 10.95
C GLN A 14 4.76 -0.55 9.72
N ARG A 15 4.72 -1.41 8.68
CA ARG A 15 3.93 -1.15 7.47
C ARG A 15 2.43 -1.16 7.75
N ALA A 16 1.96 -2.11 8.55
CA ALA A 16 0.58 -2.16 9.02
C ALA A 16 0.19 -0.89 9.79
N HIS A 17 1.08 -0.41 10.67
CA HIS A 17 0.85 0.82 11.43
C HIS A 17 0.76 2.05 10.51
N ARG A 18 1.67 2.19 9.54
CA ARG A 18 1.62 3.28 8.55
C ARG A 18 0.34 3.22 7.70
N TYR A 19 -0.03 2.03 7.23
CA TYR A 19 -1.26 1.84 6.46
C TYR A 19 -2.50 2.21 7.27
N ALA A 20 -2.60 1.74 8.52
CA ALA A 20 -3.71 2.07 9.40
C ALA A 20 -3.82 3.58 9.69
N ALA A 21 -2.69 4.25 9.92
CA ALA A 21 -2.65 5.69 10.13
C ALA A 21 -3.10 6.47 8.89
N ALA A 22 -2.60 6.09 7.71
CA ALA A 22 -3.00 6.71 6.44
C ALA A 22 -4.49 6.50 6.16
N ARG A 23 -4.99 5.27 6.35
CA ARG A 23 -6.40 4.93 6.19
C ARG A 23 -7.29 5.74 7.13
N HIS A 24 -6.95 5.79 8.41
CA HIS A 24 -7.70 6.56 9.40
C HIS A 24 -7.74 8.06 9.04
N SER A 25 -6.62 8.62 8.57
CA SER A 25 -6.60 10.01 8.08
C SER A 25 -7.56 10.20 6.90
N THR A 26 -7.55 9.30 5.93
CA THR A 26 -8.48 9.34 4.78
C THR A 26 -9.94 9.23 5.22
N GLU A 27 -10.25 8.37 6.19
CA GLU A 27 -11.60 8.19 6.73
C GLU A 27 -12.12 9.45 7.44
N LEU A 28 -11.25 10.19 8.15
CA LEU A 28 -11.61 11.48 8.76
C LEU A 28 -11.98 12.54 7.72
N GLU A 29 -11.43 12.46 6.51
CA GLU A 29 -11.77 13.33 5.38
C GLU A 29 -12.99 12.83 4.59
N GLY A 30 -13.65 11.75 5.05
CA GLY A 30 -14.80 11.13 4.39
C GLY A 30 -14.43 10.21 3.22
N GLY A 31 -13.15 9.92 3.02
CA GLY A 31 -12.66 8.99 2.03
C GLY A 31 -12.73 7.53 2.50
N TYR A 32 -12.74 6.60 1.56
CA TYR A 32 -12.63 5.17 1.86
C TYR A 32 -11.94 4.43 0.72
N ILE A 33 -11.26 3.33 1.05
CA ILE A 33 -10.70 2.40 0.07
C ILE A 33 -11.73 1.32 -0.19
N ALA A 34 -12.22 1.20 -1.42
CA ALA A 34 -13.14 0.15 -1.82
C ALA A 34 -12.47 -1.23 -1.72
N ALA A 35 -13.26 -2.26 -1.37
CA ALA A 35 -12.75 -3.61 -1.15
C ALA A 35 -12.01 -4.19 -2.36
N ASP A 36 -12.46 -3.88 -3.59
CA ASP A 36 -11.80 -4.33 -4.82
C ASP A 36 -10.43 -3.65 -5.06
N LYS A 37 -10.14 -2.57 -4.32
CA LYS A 37 -8.87 -1.82 -4.38
C LYS A 37 -7.94 -2.12 -3.21
N GLN A 38 -8.30 -3.06 -2.33
CA GLN A 38 -7.54 -3.36 -1.11
C GLN A 38 -6.24 -4.12 -1.39
N GLN A 39 -6.22 -4.99 -2.41
CA GLN A 39 -5.12 -5.94 -2.64
C GLN A 39 -3.70 -5.32 -2.69
N PRO A 40 -3.46 -4.17 -3.34
CA PRO A 40 -2.12 -3.55 -3.33
C PRO A 40 -1.65 -3.16 -1.93
N PHE A 41 -2.55 -2.72 -1.05
CA PHE A 41 -2.22 -2.33 0.32
C PHE A 41 -1.87 -3.56 1.17
N ASP A 42 -2.60 -4.66 1.00
CA ASP A 42 -2.30 -5.92 1.69
C ASP A 42 -0.94 -6.47 1.24
N ASP A 43 -0.63 -6.42 -0.06
CA ASP A 43 0.67 -6.82 -0.60
C ASP A 43 1.82 -5.95 -0.04
N TYR A 44 1.57 -4.65 0.19
CA TYR A 44 2.55 -3.75 0.82
C TYR A 44 2.78 -4.11 2.29
N VAL A 45 1.70 -4.31 3.06
CA VAL A 45 1.76 -4.67 4.48
C VAL A 45 2.50 -6.00 4.66
N GLU A 46 2.22 -6.98 3.82
CA GLU A 46 2.87 -8.30 3.84
C GLU A 46 4.31 -8.29 3.35
N GLY A 47 4.79 -7.18 2.78
CA GLY A 47 6.15 -7.08 2.27
C GLY A 47 6.36 -7.63 0.87
N ARG A 48 5.30 -7.98 0.15
CA ARG A 48 5.37 -8.52 -1.22
C ARG A 48 5.73 -7.44 -2.24
N ILE A 49 5.35 -6.20 -1.96
CA ILE A 49 5.72 -5.02 -2.75
C ILE A 49 6.30 -3.93 -1.84
N ASP A 50 7.11 -3.04 -2.41
CA ASP A 50 7.54 -1.81 -1.76
C ASP A 50 6.57 -0.65 -2.03
N GLU A 51 6.86 0.51 -1.43
CA GLU A 51 6.02 1.70 -1.52
C GLU A 51 5.90 2.26 -2.94
N ASN A 52 6.98 2.22 -3.75
CA ASN A 52 6.93 2.72 -5.13
C ASN A 52 6.01 1.86 -5.98
N GLU A 53 6.07 0.54 -5.80
CA GLU A 53 5.19 -0.40 -6.49
C GLU A 53 3.73 -0.27 -6.02
N LEU A 54 3.48 0.00 -4.74
CA LEU A 54 2.15 0.34 -4.22
C LEU A 54 1.59 1.57 -4.93
N VAL A 55 2.36 2.67 -4.94
CA VAL A 55 1.95 3.93 -5.58
C VAL A 55 1.70 3.74 -7.07
N ARG A 56 2.58 3.01 -7.77
CA ARG A 56 2.41 2.69 -9.19
C ARG A 56 1.08 1.97 -9.46
N ARG A 57 0.75 0.93 -8.66
CA ARG A 57 -0.50 0.16 -8.81
C ARG A 57 -1.76 0.98 -8.50
N VAL A 58 -1.72 1.79 -7.45
CA VAL A 58 -2.84 2.67 -7.08
C VAL A 58 -3.05 3.73 -8.17
N ARG A 59 -1.99 4.33 -8.70
CA ARG A 59 -2.09 5.31 -9.79
C ARG A 59 -2.67 4.69 -11.07
N GLN A 60 -2.21 3.50 -11.46
CA GLN A 60 -2.78 2.77 -12.60
C GLN A 60 -4.28 2.49 -12.41
N THR A 61 -4.68 2.10 -11.20
CA THR A 61 -6.09 1.87 -10.84
C THR A 61 -6.94 3.14 -11.00
N CYS A 62 -6.36 4.31 -10.68
CA CYS A 62 -7.01 5.61 -10.82
C CYS A 62 -6.86 6.23 -12.22
N GLY A 63 -6.25 5.53 -13.19
CA GLY A 63 -5.99 6.07 -14.54
C GLY A 63 -4.92 7.16 -14.59
N LEU A 64 -4.09 7.27 -13.55
CA LEU A 64 -3.02 8.26 -13.43
C LEU A 64 -1.70 7.73 -14.02
N PRO A 65 -0.88 8.57 -14.66
CA PRO A 65 0.43 8.16 -15.17
C PRO A 65 1.36 7.81 -14.01
N ALA A 66 2.32 6.91 -14.24
CA ALA A 66 3.39 6.65 -13.28
C ALA A 66 4.16 7.94 -12.94
N GLU A 67 4.69 8.01 -11.74
CA GLU A 67 5.58 9.12 -11.35
C GLU A 67 6.89 9.03 -12.13
N LYS A 68 7.48 10.19 -12.43
CA LYS A 68 8.71 10.30 -13.24
C LYS A 68 9.95 9.99 -12.42
#